data_AF-A0A183PL77-F1
#
_entry.id   AF-A0A183PL77-F1
#
_cell.length_a   1.000
_cell.length_b   1.000
_cell.length_c   1.000
_cell.angle_alpha   90.00
_cell.angle_beta   90.00
_cell.angle_gamma   90.00
#
_symmetry.space_group_name_H-M   'P 1'
#
loop_
_entity.id
_entity.type
_entity.pdbx_description
1 polymer ?
#
loop_
_entity_poly.entity_id
_entity_poly.type
_entity_poly.pdbx_seq_one_letter_code
_entity_poly.pdbx_strand_id
1 'polypeptide(L)'
;MSEVVESVGKLCPICHDDIDYFAYGSCNHPTCTKCVLKLRKFGSADEPEFSQCPTCRQNINRLLPCEFVLMKPADLTKHRSWDKNKKKGHPLCDFCKERFYEMEDLITHIRDLHFLCDLCMTTGKFVVFRQQCELLDHYGESHHLCSECRAQQRISCFATEDRLGLHRFQEHPNEVANDPNSWLPISIRHVTSTDSAFRRRDQIFPDVYSVDGVVGMSYFCLSQ
;
A
#
# COMPACT_ATOMS: atom_id res chain seq x y z
N MET A 1 49.91 25.88 2.04
CA MET A 1 50.56 24.63 1.58
C MET A 1 49.93 23.50 2.37
N SER A 2 49.30 22.55 1.65
CA SER A 2 48.89 21.18 2.05
C SER A 2 48.02 21.07 3.32
N GLU A 3 46.68 21.03 3.23
CA GLU A 3 45.82 19.92 2.76
C GLU A 3 46.27 18.54 3.27
N VAL A 4 45.65 18.09 4.37
CA VAL A 4 45.52 16.68 4.72
C VAL A 4 44.05 16.44 5.06
N VAL A 5 43.25 16.22 4.02
CA VAL A 5 41.93 15.63 4.17
C VAL A 5 42.18 14.14 4.27
N GLU A 6 42.17 13.63 5.50
CA GLU A 6 42.43 12.22 5.79
C GLU A 6 41.26 11.38 5.24
N SER A 7 41.38 11.01 3.96
CA SER A 7 40.56 10.01 3.31
C SER A 7 40.86 8.67 3.96
N VAL A 8 40.07 8.30 4.98
CA VAL A 8 40.08 6.92 5.50
C VAL A 8 39.54 6.02 4.39
N GLY A 9 40.46 5.49 3.58
CA GLY A 9 40.18 4.44 2.60
C GLY A 9 39.53 3.26 3.33
N LYS A 10 38.28 2.96 3.00
CA LYS A 10 37.57 1.83 3.58
C LYS A 10 38.05 0.57 2.86
N LEU A 11 39.07 -0.09 3.40
CA LEU A 11 39.58 -1.36 2.90
C LEU A 11 38.53 -2.47 3.03
N CYS A 12 38.52 -3.41 2.08
CA CYS A 12 37.64 -4.56 2.12
C CYS A 12 38.12 -5.61 3.14
N PRO A 13 37.26 -6.10 4.05
CA PRO A 13 37.66 -7.13 5.03
C PRO A 13 37.95 -8.50 4.41
N ILE A 14 37.65 -8.71 3.11
CA ILE A 14 37.87 -9.97 2.41
C ILE A 14 39.17 -9.91 1.61
N CYS A 15 39.27 -8.97 0.66
CA CYS A 15 40.45 -8.88 -0.22
C CYS A 15 41.53 -7.93 0.27
N HIS A 16 41.26 -7.12 1.30
CA HIS A 16 42.19 -6.11 1.85
C HIS A 16 42.64 -5.05 0.83
N ASP A 17 41.90 -4.90 -0.28
CA ASP A 17 42.06 -3.80 -1.23
C ASP A 17 41.11 -2.65 -0.90
N ASP A 18 41.41 -1.46 -1.44
CA ASP A 18 40.50 -0.31 -1.39
C ASP A 18 39.17 -0.64 -2.10
N ILE A 19 38.06 -0.23 -1.49
CA ILE A 19 36.73 -0.46 -2.05
C ILE A 19 36.38 0.65 -3.04
N ASP A 20 36.45 0.35 -4.34
CA ASP A 20 35.92 1.22 -5.40
C ASP A 20 34.39 1.26 -5.40
N TYR A 21 33.78 0.09 -5.26
CA TYR A 21 32.33 -0.10 -5.25
C TYR A 21 31.91 -0.85 -4.00
N PHE A 22 31.12 -0.16 -3.17
CA PHE A 22 30.64 -0.70 -1.91
C PHE A 22 29.47 -1.65 -2.16
N ALA A 23 29.40 -2.68 -1.33
CA ALA A 23 28.24 -3.54 -1.19
C ALA A 23 27.89 -3.65 0.29
N TYR A 24 26.59 -3.52 0.57
CA TYR A 24 26.04 -3.61 1.92
C TYR A 24 24.99 -4.72 1.99
N GLY A 25 25.04 -5.48 3.08
CA GLY A 25 23.94 -6.35 3.52
C GLY A 25 22.99 -5.61 4.47
N SER A 26 21.95 -6.30 4.94
CA SER A 26 21.05 -5.80 6.01
C SER A 26 21.77 -5.42 7.30
N CYS A 27 22.98 -5.97 7.53
CA CYS A 27 23.83 -5.68 8.68
C CYS A 27 24.73 -4.44 8.52
N ASN A 28 24.66 -3.72 7.39
CA ASN A 28 25.40 -2.47 7.12
C ASN A 28 26.95 -2.56 7.22
N HIS A 29 27.54 -3.74 7.12
CA HIS A 29 29.00 -3.88 7.03
C HIS A 29 29.50 -3.71 5.58
N PRO A 30 30.49 -2.82 5.34
CA PRO A 30 30.98 -2.53 4.00
C PRO A 30 31.89 -3.64 3.47
N THR A 31 31.67 -4.03 2.22
CA THR A 31 32.51 -5.00 1.50
C THR A 31 32.63 -4.59 0.03
N CYS A 32 33.63 -5.10 -0.67
CA CYS A 32 33.78 -4.83 -2.10
C CYS A 32 32.73 -5.62 -2.91
N THR A 33 32.11 -5.02 -3.93
CA THR A 33 31.09 -5.69 -4.76
C THR A 33 31.60 -7.00 -5.35
N LYS A 34 32.86 -7.05 -5.81
CA LYS A 34 33.52 -8.26 -6.32
C LYS A 34 33.59 -9.38 -5.28
N CYS A 35 33.87 -9.04 -4.04
CA CYS A 35 34.05 -9.97 -2.93
C CYS A 35 32.72 -10.59 -2.51
N VAL A 36 31.68 -9.76 -2.44
CA VAL A 36 30.32 -10.16 -2.14
C VAL A 36 29.70 -11.03 -3.23
N LEU A 37 29.91 -10.68 -4.50
CA LEU A 37 29.45 -11.50 -5.62
C LEU A 37 30.13 -12.86 -5.65
N LYS A 38 31.41 -12.94 -5.26
CA LYS A 38 32.11 -14.21 -5.06
C LYS A 38 31.50 -15.02 -3.92
N LEU A 39 31.24 -14.41 -2.76
CA LEU A 39 30.59 -15.10 -1.63
C LEU A 39 29.24 -15.70 -2.04
N ARG A 40 28.40 -14.96 -2.80
CA ARG A 40 27.13 -15.50 -3.32
C ARG A 40 27.30 -16.57 -4.38
N LYS A 41 28.29 -16.44 -5.27
CA LYS A 41 28.51 -17.42 -6.35
C LYS A 41 29.04 -18.76 -5.81
N PHE A 42 29.88 -18.72 -4.78
CA PHE A 42 30.44 -19.91 -4.14
C PHE A 42 29.57 -20.44 -2.99
N GLY A 43 28.65 -19.63 -2.45
CA GLY A 43 27.62 -20.09 -1.53
C GLY A 43 26.53 -20.86 -2.26
N SER A 44 26.65 -22.19 -2.29
CA SER A 44 25.61 -23.10 -2.77
C SER A 44 24.41 -23.14 -1.80
N ALA A 45 23.24 -23.57 -2.28
CA ALA A 45 22.07 -23.83 -1.43
C ALA A 45 22.35 -24.85 -0.31
N ASP A 46 23.35 -25.71 -0.52
CA ASP A 46 23.78 -26.77 0.39
C ASP A 46 24.72 -26.28 1.51
N GLU A 47 25.26 -25.05 1.44
CA GLU A 47 26.24 -24.50 2.39
C GLU A 47 25.85 -23.07 2.86
N PRO A 48 24.92 -22.94 3.83
CA PRO A 48 24.38 -21.65 4.30
C PRO A 48 25.36 -20.79 5.10
N GLU A 49 26.58 -21.26 5.35
CA GLU A 49 27.62 -20.51 6.06
C GLU A 49 28.30 -19.46 5.15
N PHE A 50 28.35 -19.68 3.83
CA PHE A 50 29.01 -18.77 2.89
C PHE A 50 28.16 -17.58 2.45
N SER A 51 26.86 -17.60 2.75
CA SER A 51 25.94 -16.47 2.58
C SER A 51 25.89 -15.56 3.81
N GLN A 52 26.88 -15.64 4.70
CA GLN A 52 26.97 -14.82 5.91
C GLN A 52 27.95 -13.65 5.76
N CYS A 53 27.68 -12.59 6.50
CA CYS A 53 28.54 -11.42 6.57
C CYS A 53 29.92 -11.80 7.14
N PRO A 54 31.04 -11.45 6.47
CA PRO A 54 32.38 -11.76 6.96
C PRO A 54 32.70 -11.05 8.30
N THR A 55 31.98 -9.97 8.63
CA THR A 55 32.20 -9.18 9.84
C THR A 55 31.34 -9.67 11.01
N CYS A 56 30.03 -9.89 10.81
CA CYS A 56 29.10 -10.21 11.90
C CYS A 56 28.42 -11.57 11.78
N ARG A 57 28.73 -12.37 10.76
CA ARG A 57 28.15 -13.70 10.48
C ARG A 57 26.62 -13.74 10.32
N GLN A 58 25.95 -12.59 10.21
CA GLN A 58 24.53 -12.53 9.88
C GLN A 58 24.30 -12.88 8.40
N ASN A 59 23.19 -13.54 8.09
CA ASN A 59 22.85 -13.93 6.73
C ASN A 59 22.61 -12.70 5.81
N ILE A 60 23.23 -12.69 4.64
CA ILE A 60 23.19 -11.62 3.65
C ILE A 60 22.10 -11.90 2.59
N ASN A 61 20.84 -11.97 3.05
CA ASN A 61 19.69 -12.24 2.18
C ASN A 61 19.46 -11.14 1.14
N ARG A 62 19.76 -9.88 1.48
CA ARG A 62 19.60 -8.73 0.57
C ARG A 62 20.95 -8.03 0.41
N LEU A 63 21.36 -7.86 -0.84
CA LEU A 63 22.56 -7.12 -1.21
C LEU A 63 22.17 -5.90 -2.00
N LEU A 64 22.80 -4.79 -1.66
CA LEU A 64 22.73 -3.55 -2.40
C LEU A 64 24.13 -3.26 -2.93
N PRO A 65 24.42 -3.60 -4.20
CA PRO A 65 25.57 -3.05 -4.90
C PRO A 65 25.40 -1.53 -4.96
N CYS A 66 26.28 -0.78 -4.30
CA CYS A 66 26.35 0.66 -4.48
C CYS A 66 27.18 0.95 -5.74
N GLU A 67 26.56 0.74 -6.90
CA GLU A 67 27.01 1.36 -8.16
C GLU A 67 26.68 2.87 -8.20
N PHE A 68 25.87 3.33 -7.25
CA PHE A 68 25.44 4.72 -7.12
C PHE A 68 26.37 5.50 -6.21
N VAL A 69 26.72 6.71 -6.65
CA VAL A 69 27.45 7.70 -5.85
C VAL A 69 26.71 7.94 -4.53
N LEU A 70 27.38 7.68 -3.41
CA LEU A 70 26.81 7.93 -2.09
C LEU A 70 26.42 9.40 -1.96
N MET A 71 25.14 9.65 -1.68
CA MET A 71 24.66 11.01 -1.41
C MET A 71 25.35 11.56 -0.16
N LYS A 72 25.73 12.84 -0.20
CA LYS A 72 26.22 13.53 0.99
C LYS A 72 25.11 13.55 2.06
N PRO A 73 25.44 13.55 3.36
CA PRO A 73 24.44 13.52 4.43
C PRO A 73 23.43 14.68 4.35
N ALA A 74 23.84 15.85 3.85
CA ALA A 74 22.95 16.98 3.61
C ALA A 74 21.93 16.73 2.48
N ASP A 75 22.31 15.97 1.46
CA ASP A 75 21.46 15.64 0.32
C ASP A 75 20.56 14.42 0.61
N LEU A 76 20.97 13.55 1.53
CA LEU A 76 20.18 12.41 2.00
C LEU A 76 18.89 12.84 2.68
N THR A 77 18.92 13.91 3.49
CA THR A 77 17.72 14.44 4.15
C THR A 77 16.67 14.88 3.14
N LYS A 78 17.09 15.50 2.03
CA LYS A 78 16.22 15.94 0.93
C LYS A 78 15.70 14.75 0.11
N HIS A 79 16.51 13.71 -0.06
CA HIS A 79 16.08 12.48 -0.72
C HIS A 79 15.01 11.71 0.08
N ARG A 80 15.10 11.71 1.41
CA ARG A 80 14.15 11.03 2.31
C ARG A 80 12.76 11.66 2.35
N SER A 81 12.62 12.93 1.99
CA SER A 81 11.32 13.60 1.89
C SER A 81 10.72 13.35 0.51
N TRP A 82 9.49 12.84 0.47
CA TRP A 82 8.74 12.68 -0.77
C TRP A 82 8.51 14.04 -1.45
N ASP A 83 9.04 14.21 -2.66
CA ASP A 83 8.84 15.39 -3.50
C ASP A 83 7.75 15.09 -4.55
N LYS A 84 6.57 15.69 -4.36
CA LYS A 84 5.38 15.52 -5.23
C LYS A 84 5.63 15.93 -6.68
N ASN A 85 6.48 16.94 -6.92
CA ASN A 85 6.71 17.50 -8.25
C ASN A 85 7.70 16.64 -9.05
N LYS A 86 8.72 16.11 -8.37
CA LYS A 86 9.76 15.30 -9.02
C LYS A 86 9.46 13.81 -9.01
N LYS A 87 8.40 13.36 -8.31
CA LYS A 87 8.14 11.94 -7.98
C LYS A 87 9.41 11.26 -7.46
N LYS A 88 10.17 11.98 -6.63
CA LYS A 88 11.47 11.54 -6.11
C LYS A 88 11.42 11.51 -4.60
N GLY A 89 12.02 10.47 -4.05
CA GLY A 89 12.15 10.24 -2.61
C GLY A 89 11.22 9.14 -2.12
N HIS A 90 11.13 9.03 -0.81
CA HIS A 90 10.48 7.91 -0.15
C HIS A 90 9.09 8.29 0.38
N PRO A 91 8.02 7.59 -0.04
CA PRO A 91 6.69 7.84 0.47
C PRO A 91 6.58 7.55 1.97
N LEU A 92 5.71 8.30 2.63
CA LEU A 92 5.45 8.21 4.06
C LEU A 92 3.98 7.88 4.26
N CYS A 93 3.69 6.95 5.15
CA CYS A 93 2.31 6.66 5.55
C CYS A 93 1.80 7.76 6.48
N ASP A 94 0.70 8.41 6.13
CA ASP A 94 0.15 9.51 6.93
C ASP A 94 -0.38 9.06 8.30
N PHE A 95 -0.68 7.77 8.47
CA PHE A 95 -1.26 7.22 9.69
C PHE A 95 -0.20 6.80 10.71
N CYS A 96 0.78 5.99 10.29
CA CYS A 96 1.82 5.45 11.16
C CYS A 96 3.15 6.22 11.08
N LYS A 97 3.31 7.09 10.08
CA LYS A 97 4.53 7.87 9.79
C LYS A 97 5.76 7.03 9.43
N GLU A 98 5.57 5.76 9.06
CA GLU A 98 6.60 4.91 8.50
C GLU A 98 6.97 5.35 7.08
N ARG A 99 8.24 5.16 6.71
CA ARG A 99 8.76 5.50 5.38
C ARG A 99 9.01 4.23 4.59
N PHE A 100 8.64 4.27 3.32
CA PHE A 100 8.77 3.17 2.38
C PHE A 100 9.72 3.54 1.26
N TYR A 101 10.39 2.56 0.67
CA TYR A 101 11.32 2.82 -0.41
C TYR A 101 10.57 3.21 -1.68
N GLU A 102 9.56 2.42 -2.03
CA GLU A 102 8.72 2.61 -3.21
C GLU A 102 7.25 2.91 -2.84
N MET A 103 6.48 3.41 -3.82
CA MET A 103 5.04 3.67 -3.63
C MET A 103 4.24 2.37 -3.46
N GLU A 104 4.65 1.31 -4.16
CA GLU A 104 4.04 -0.02 -4.08
C GLU A 104 4.14 -0.59 -2.66
N ASP A 105 5.30 -0.40 -2.01
CA ASP A 105 5.52 -0.82 -0.62
C ASP A 105 4.63 -0.05 0.37
N LEU A 106 4.36 1.24 0.11
CA LEU A 106 3.39 2.00 0.91
C LEU A 106 1.97 1.47 0.68
N ILE A 107 1.60 1.15 -0.56
CA ILE A 107 0.25 0.65 -0.88
C ILE A 107 0.00 -0.70 -0.21
N THR A 108 0.98 -1.62 -0.24
CA THR A 108 0.88 -2.90 0.46
C THR A 108 0.79 -2.70 1.97
N HIS A 109 1.63 -1.84 2.55
CA HIS A 109 1.54 -1.47 3.96
C HIS A 109 0.14 -0.97 4.35
N ILE A 110 -0.44 -0.05 3.56
CA ILE A 110 -1.77 0.49 3.83
C ILE A 110 -2.83 -0.60 3.76
N ARG A 111 -2.74 -1.52 2.80
CA ARG A 111 -3.68 -2.64 2.64
C ARG A 111 -3.60 -3.66 3.77
N ASP A 112 -2.41 -3.86 4.32
CA ASP A 112 -2.17 -4.90 5.32
C ASP A 112 -2.36 -4.39 6.76
N LEU A 113 -2.07 -3.12 7.03
CA LEU A 113 -2.00 -2.56 8.39
C LEU A 113 -3.05 -1.49 8.69
N HIS A 114 -3.76 -0.99 7.68
CA HIS A 114 -4.84 0.00 7.87
C HIS A 114 -6.19 -0.54 7.41
N PHE A 115 -7.24 0.09 7.93
CA PHE A 115 -8.62 -0.32 7.68
C PHE A 115 -9.14 0.40 6.43
N LEU A 116 -9.69 -0.36 5.49
CA LEU A 116 -10.16 0.16 4.20
C LEU A 116 -11.67 -0.07 4.08
N CYS A 117 -12.35 0.85 3.40
CA CYS A 117 -13.75 0.64 3.02
C CYS A 117 -13.84 -0.08 1.67
N ASP A 118 -14.25 -1.34 1.69
CA ASP A 118 -14.39 -2.17 0.49
C ASP A 118 -15.45 -1.61 -0.48
N LEU A 119 -16.53 -1.04 0.07
CA LEU A 119 -17.61 -0.45 -0.75
C LEU A 119 -17.11 0.78 -1.51
N CYS A 120 -16.37 1.68 -0.86
CA CYS A 120 -15.73 2.80 -1.54
C CYS A 120 -14.72 2.31 -2.59
N MET A 121 -13.94 1.27 -2.28
CA MET A 121 -12.96 0.73 -3.22
C MET A 121 -13.61 0.23 -4.50
N THR A 122 -14.78 -0.43 -4.42
CA THR A 122 -15.53 -0.86 -5.63
C THR A 122 -16.00 0.31 -6.49
N THR A 123 -16.20 1.49 -5.90
CA THR A 123 -16.58 2.73 -6.62
C THR A 123 -15.37 3.52 -7.13
N GLY A 124 -14.15 3.00 -6.94
CA GLY A 124 -12.90 3.68 -7.31
C GLY A 124 -12.45 4.75 -6.31
N LYS A 125 -13.04 4.80 -5.11
CA LYS A 125 -12.65 5.73 -4.04
C LYS A 125 -11.79 5.01 -3.02
N PHE A 126 -10.57 5.48 -2.81
CA PHE A 126 -9.66 4.90 -1.82
C PHE A 126 -9.76 5.64 -0.49
N VAL A 127 -10.54 5.08 0.45
CA VAL A 127 -10.76 5.66 1.79
C VAL A 127 -10.12 4.73 2.82
N VAL A 128 -9.22 5.30 3.62
CA VAL A 128 -8.38 4.58 4.58
C VAL A 128 -8.59 5.16 5.99
N PHE A 129 -8.64 4.29 6.98
CA PHE A 129 -8.85 4.61 8.38
C PHE A 129 -7.74 4.03 9.25
N ARG A 130 -7.45 4.71 10.36
CA ARG A 130 -6.43 4.27 11.31
C ARG A 130 -6.95 3.15 12.21
N GLN A 131 -8.23 3.24 12.58
CA GLN A 131 -8.85 2.36 13.57
C GLN A 131 -10.14 1.76 13.04
N GLN A 132 -10.50 0.58 13.55
CA GLN A 132 -11.73 -0.11 13.18
C GLN A 132 -12.99 0.69 13.53
N CYS A 133 -12.99 1.44 14.63
CA CYS A 133 -14.13 2.28 15.01
C CYS A 133 -14.45 3.34 13.97
N GLU A 134 -13.42 4.03 13.44
CA GLU A 134 -13.57 5.05 12.39
C GLU A 134 -14.18 4.46 11.10
N LEU A 135 -13.78 3.24 10.73
CA LEU A 135 -14.37 2.52 9.60
C LEU A 135 -15.84 2.17 9.86
N LEU A 136 -16.20 1.77 11.07
CA LEU A 136 -17.58 1.46 11.43
C LEU A 136 -18.47 2.70 11.40
N ASP A 137 -17.98 3.83 11.87
CA ASP A 137 -18.68 5.12 11.81
C ASP A 137 -18.87 5.55 10.34
N HIS A 138 -17.84 5.40 9.51
CA HIS A 138 -17.95 5.63 8.07
C HIS A 138 -19.04 4.78 7.41
N TYR A 139 -19.14 3.49 7.75
CA TYR A 139 -20.23 2.65 7.24
C TYR A 139 -21.62 3.18 7.61
N GLY A 140 -21.77 3.86 8.74
CA GLY A 140 -23.03 4.49 9.15
C GLY A 140 -23.33 5.83 8.46
N GLU A 141 -22.29 6.58 8.08
CA GLU A 141 -22.44 7.92 7.51
C GLU A 141 -22.52 7.93 5.98
N SER A 142 -21.71 7.12 5.30
CA SER A 142 -21.57 7.14 3.84
C SER A 142 -22.22 5.96 3.12
N HIS A 143 -22.70 4.96 3.87
CA HIS A 143 -23.27 3.74 3.32
C HIS A 143 -24.60 3.36 3.97
N HIS A 144 -25.31 2.43 3.34
CA HIS A 144 -26.63 2.01 3.78
C HIS A 144 -26.52 0.75 4.64
N LEU A 145 -26.54 0.93 5.97
CA LEU A 145 -26.55 -0.16 6.95
C LEU A 145 -27.96 -0.69 7.23
N CYS A 146 -28.08 -2.01 7.36
CA CYS A 146 -29.30 -2.65 7.84
C CYS A 146 -29.39 -2.57 9.38
N SER A 147 -30.43 -1.90 9.89
CA SER A 147 -30.60 -1.68 11.33
C SER A 147 -30.99 -2.96 12.06
N GLU A 148 -31.75 -3.82 11.41
CA GLU A 148 -32.25 -5.10 11.91
C GLU A 148 -31.10 -6.11 12.08
N CYS A 149 -30.21 -6.20 11.08
CA CYS A 149 -28.97 -6.96 11.21
C CYS A 149 -28.08 -6.41 12.34
N ARG A 150 -27.95 -5.08 12.44
CA ARG A 150 -27.14 -4.44 13.48
C ARG A 150 -27.66 -4.77 14.89
N ALA A 151 -28.97 -4.83 15.08
CA ALA A 151 -29.59 -5.25 16.34
C ALA A 151 -29.20 -6.70 16.72
N GLN A 152 -28.99 -7.56 15.72
CA GLN A 152 -28.52 -8.94 15.88
C GLN A 152 -26.99 -9.06 15.96
N GLN A 153 -26.25 -7.96 16.16
CA GLN A 153 -24.78 -7.92 16.17
C GLN A 153 -24.14 -8.34 14.83
N ARG A 154 -24.86 -8.21 13.72
CA ARG A 154 -24.37 -8.46 12.36
C ARG A 154 -24.28 -7.14 11.59
N ILE A 155 -23.18 -6.93 10.89
CA ILE A 155 -23.00 -5.72 10.06
C ILE A 155 -23.30 -6.10 8.61
N SER A 156 -24.48 -5.72 8.13
CA SER A 156 -24.86 -5.82 6.72
C SER A 156 -24.88 -4.41 6.12
N CYS A 157 -23.94 -4.13 5.23
CA CYS A 157 -23.72 -2.81 4.64
C CYS A 157 -23.81 -2.86 3.12
N PHE A 158 -24.46 -1.87 2.50
CA PHE A 158 -24.69 -1.81 1.06
C PHE A 158 -24.29 -0.46 0.46
N ALA A 159 -23.84 -0.50 -0.80
CA ALA A 159 -23.44 0.69 -1.54
C ALA A 159 -24.63 1.59 -1.95
N THR A 160 -25.82 1.02 -2.11
CA THR A 160 -27.03 1.75 -2.53
C THR A 160 -28.25 1.32 -1.71
N GLU A 161 -29.22 2.22 -1.58
CA GLU A 161 -30.49 1.98 -0.91
C GLU A 161 -31.27 0.81 -1.55
N ASP A 162 -31.25 0.69 -2.88
CA ASP A 162 -31.90 -0.43 -3.60
C ASP A 162 -31.40 -1.81 -3.13
N ARG A 163 -30.08 -1.94 -2.90
CA ARG A 163 -29.47 -3.19 -2.43
C ARG A 163 -29.84 -3.47 -0.97
N LEU A 164 -29.90 -2.43 -0.14
CA LEU A 164 -30.41 -2.55 1.23
C LEU A 164 -31.87 -3.00 1.23
N GLY A 165 -32.72 -2.42 0.37
CA GLY A 165 -34.12 -2.80 0.22
C GLY A 165 -34.29 -4.27 -0.18
N LEU A 166 -33.51 -4.73 -1.16
CA LEU A 166 -33.51 -6.14 -1.57
C LEU A 166 -33.07 -7.07 -0.42
N HIS A 167 -32.05 -6.69 0.33
CA HIS A 167 -31.59 -7.45 1.49
C HIS A 167 -32.66 -7.53 2.60
N ARG A 168 -33.28 -6.39 2.95
CA ARG A 168 -34.37 -6.35 3.95
C ARG A 168 -35.53 -7.24 3.52
N PHE A 169 -35.90 -7.22 2.23
CA PHE A 169 -36.97 -8.08 1.70
C PHE A 169 -36.64 -9.58 1.83
N GLN A 170 -35.39 -9.98 1.59
CA GLN A 170 -34.97 -11.39 1.63
C GLN A 170 -34.77 -11.91 3.06
N GLU A 171 -34.07 -11.15 3.90
CA GLU A 171 -33.61 -11.62 5.22
C GLU A 171 -34.50 -11.13 6.38
N HIS A 172 -35.32 -10.09 6.16
CA HIS A 172 -36.22 -9.50 7.16
C HIS A 172 -37.67 -9.35 6.67
N PRO A 173 -38.30 -10.41 6.13
CA PRO A 173 -39.63 -10.31 5.50
C PRO A 173 -40.73 -9.86 6.47
N ASN A 174 -40.63 -10.23 7.75
CA ASN A 174 -41.62 -9.85 8.77
C ASN A 174 -41.53 -8.35 9.14
N GLU A 175 -40.34 -7.79 9.17
CA GLU A 175 -40.12 -6.36 9.45
C GLU A 175 -40.60 -5.52 8.27
N VAL A 176 -40.31 -5.99 7.05
CA VAL A 176 -40.76 -5.37 5.78
C VAL A 176 -42.28 -5.43 5.61
N ALA A 177 -42.96 -6.47 6.12
CA ALA A 177 -44.41 -6.56 6.08
C ALA A 177 -45.11 -5.53 6.99
N ASN A 178 -44.44 -5.08 8.06
CA ASN A 178 -44.96 -4.11 9.01
C ASN A 178 -44.58 -2.65 8.67
N ASP A 179 -43.71 -2.45 7.67
CA ASP A 179 -43.26 -1.13 7.23
C ASP A 179 -44.16 -0.59 6.11
N PRO A 180 -44.87 0.55 6.30
CA PRO A 180 -45.72 1.13 5.26
C PRO A 180 -44.96 1.62 4.01
N ASN A 181 -43.62 1.76 4.07
CA ASN A 181 -42.77 2.20 2.95
C ASN A 181 -41.93 1.06 2.33
N SER A 182 -42.21 -0.20 2.68
CA SER A 182 -41.44 -1.38 2.24
C SER A 182 -41.28 -1.54 0.72
N TRP A 183 -42.19 -0.95 -0.07
CA TRP A 183 -42.23 -1.05 -1.53
C TRP A 183 -41.48 0.07 -2.28
N LEU A 184 -40.93 1.07 -1.58
CA LEU A 184 -40.29 2.24 -2.17
C LEU A 184 -38.76 2.08 -2.16
N PRO A 185 -38.21 1.15 -2.97
CA PRO A 185 -37.60 1.62 -4.21
C PRO A 185 -37.76 0.67 -5.42
N ILE A 186 -38.58 -0.39 -5.34
CA ILE A 186 -38.79 -1.33 -6.46
C ILE A 186 -39.76 -0.74 -7.50
N SER A 187 -39.47 0.47 -7.98
CA SER A 187 -40.11 0.96 -9.19
C SER A 187 -39.59 0.12 -10.35
N ILE A 188 -40.42 -0.79 -10.87
CA ILE A 188 -40.14 -1.46 -12.14
C ILE A 188 -40.14 -0.35 -13.20
N ARG A 189 -38.94 0.15 -13.55
CA ARG A 189 -38.80 1.06 -14.69
C ARG A 189 -39.08 0.24 -15.94
N HIS A 190 -40.28 0.38 -16.49
CA HIS A 190 -40.63 -0.19 -17.77
C HIS A 190 -39.67 0.38 -18.82
N VAL A 191 -38.87 -0.49 -19.44
CA VAL A 191 -38.00 -0.13 -20.56
C VAL A 191 -38.89 0.36 -21.69
N THR A 192 -38.93 1.66 -21.94
CA THR A 192 -39.58 2.23 -23.12
C THR A 192 -38.68 2.03 -24.34
N SER A 193 -39.30 1.80 -25.49
CA SER A 193 -38.72 1.35 -26.76
C SER A 193 -37.59 2.23 -27.37
N THR A 194 -37.14 3.28 -26.69
CA THR A 194 -36.09 4.20 -27.18
C THR A 194 -34.69 3.84 -26.70
N ASP A 195 -34.53 2.90 -25.77
CA ASP A 195 -33.24 2.62 -25.09
C ASP A 195 -32.59 1.27 -25.49
N SER A 196 -32.89 0.80 -26.70
CA SER A 196 -32.44 -0.49 -27.26
C SER A 196 -30.99 -0.49 -27.77
N ALA A 197 -30.19 0.55 -27.50
CA ALA A 197 -28.83 0.67 -28.05
C ALA A 197 -27.69 0.19 -27.12
N PHE A 198 -27.93 -0.14 -25.84
CA PHE A 198 -26.85 -0.51 -24.93
C PHE A 198 -27.16 -1.76 -24.10
N ARG A 199 -27.07 -2.94 -24.71
CA ARG A 199 -26.77 -4.17 -23.95
C ARG A 199 -25.74 -5.07 -24.64
N ARG A 200 -24.74 -5.41 -23.81
CA ARG A 200 -23.73 -6.47 -23.88
C ARG A 200 -22.51 -6.23 -24.76
N ARG A 201 -21.46 -5.77 -24.09
CA ARG A 201 -20.14 -6.40 -24.23
C ARG A 201 -19.56 -6.57 -22.84
N ASP A 202 -19.39 -7.81 -22.41
CA ASP A 202 -18.43 -8.17 -21.37
C ASP A 202 -17.08 -7.58 -21.81
N GLN A 203 -16.65 -6.50 -21.17
CA GLN A 203 -15.31 -5.97 -21.33
C GLN A 203 -14.48 -6.47 -20.14
N ILE A 204 -13.73 -7.51 -20.46
CA ILE A 204 -12.42 -7.84 -19.89
C ILE A 204 -11.72 -6.56 -19.42
N PHE A 205 -11.30 -6.59 -18.15
CA PHE A 205 -10.38 -5.67 -17.48
C PHE A 205 -9.65 -4.69 -18.42
N PRO A 206 -9.90 -3.38 -18.32
CA PRO A 206 -8.93 -2.39 -18.72
C PRO A 206 -7.91 -2.22 -17.60
N ASP A 207 -6.65 -2.27 -18.02
CA ASP A 207 -5.42 -2.05 -17.27
C ASP A 207 -5.54 -0.88 -16.28
N VAL A 208 -5.53 -1.17 -14.98
CA VAL A 208 -5.54 -0.16 -13.89
C VAL A 208 -4.11 0.33 -13.65
N TYR A 209 -3.51 0.91 -14.68
CA TYR A 209 -2.31 1.74 -14.58
C TYR A 209 -2.47 2.99 -15.45
N SER A 210 -3.55 3.73 -15.22
CA SER A 210 -3.64 5.14 -15.61
C SER A 210 -3.60 5.99 -14.34
N VAL A 211 -2.38 6.34 -13.94
CA VAL A 211 -2.09 7.31 -12.88
C VAL A 211 -2.25 8.73 -13.43
N ASP A 212 -3.41 9.03 -14.00
CA ASP A 212 -3.87 10.40 -14.27
C ASP A 212 -5.09 10.68 -13.41
N GLY A 213 -4.85 10.65 -12.11
CA GLY A 213 -5.79 11.03 -11.09
C GLY A 213 -5.00 11.67 -10.00
N VAL A 214 -5.07 13.00 -9.92
CA VAL A 214 -4.69 13.76 -8.74
C VAL A 214 -5.11 12.94 -7.52
N VAL A 215 -4.14 12.57 -6.69
CA VAL A 215 -4.36 11.92 -5.40
C VAL A 215 -5.11 12.94 -4.54
N GLY A 216 -6.40 13.08 -4.79
CA GLY A 216 -7.38 13.62 -3.88
C GLY A 216 -7.63 12.54 -2.85
N MET A 217 -6.63 12.26 -2.03
CA MET A 217 -6.87 11.72 -0.70
C MET A 217 -7.70 12.79 0.01
N SER A 218 -9.03 12.69 -0.12
CA SER A 218 -9.94 13.44 0.74
C SER A 218 -9.78 12.83 2.13
N TYR A 219 -8.82 13.37 2.87
CA TYR A 219 -8.66 13.14 4.29
C TYR A 219 -9.87 13.76 4.98
N PHE A 220 -10.91 12.98 5.22
CA PHE A 220 -11.91 13.34 6.22
C PHE A 220 -11.31 13.04 7.59
N CYS A 221 -10.48 13.97 8.07
CA CYS A 221 -10.17 14.06 9.48
C CYS A 221 -11.37 14.74 10.14
N LEU A 222 -12.35 13.95 10.56
CA LEU A 222 -13.36 14.40 11.52
C LEU A 222 -12.61 14.66 12.84
N SER A 223 -12.16 15.89 12.99
CA SER A 223 -11.60 16.45 14.21
C SER A 223 -12.79 16.93 15.05
N GLN A 224 -12.92 16.35 16.24
CA GLN A 224 -13.49 17.04 17.40
C GLN A 224 -12.35 17.72 18.16
#